data_AF-A0A8J8NNY1-F1
#
_entry.id   AF-A0A8J8NNY1-F1
#
_cell.length_a   1.000
_cell.length_b   1.000
_cell.length_c   1.000
_cell.angle_alpha   90.00
_cell.angle_beta   90.00
_cell.angle_gamma   90.00
#
_symmetry.space_group_name_H-M   'P 1'
#
loop_
_entity.id
_entity.type
_entity.pdbx_description
1 polymer ?
#
loop_
_entity_poly.entity_id
_entity_poly.type
_entity_poly.pdbx_seq_one_letter_code
_entity_poly.pdbx_strand_id
1 'polypeptide(L)'
;MEYSSRTSTTSAQQKKRLSLPAVCCFKVCNECQQVQPPRAYHCEICGKCSMRADHHCFWMANCVGLNNLKYFVQYLMYLSFFSGYMLLAGTKGFTIDALELIGMLFQQTQLVVCVFLCFGVWITAVVMLGINVKLVISNQSTFELFELSSSQGEKHPSSYYSKGSLKDNIKDMLSLNSWVDLFLPTTQKDRNNDLASLLIPTDPILISQILS
;
A
#
# COMPACT_ATOMS: atom_id res chain seq x y z
N MET A 1 66.99 36.25 13.01
CA MET A 1 66.61 35.06 13.79
C MET A 1 65.33 34.50 13.19
N GLU A 2 65.39 33.29 12.66
CA GLU A 2 64.26 32.47 12.24
C GLU A 2 63.26 32.21 13.39
N TYR A 3 61.98 32.00 13.06
CA TYR A 3 61.28 30.69 13.17
C TYR A 3 59.76 30.85 13.44
N SER A 4 58.94 30.43 12.46
CA SER A 4 57.69 29.60 12.50
C SER A 4 56.79 29.65 13.76
N SER A 5 55.44 29.70 13.72
CA SER A 5 54.54 28.63 13.25
C SER A 5 53.04 28.94 13.45
N ARG A 6 52.19 28.56 12.45
CA ARG A 6 50.87 27.84 12.52
C ARG A 6 49.65 28.46 13.26
N THR A 7 48.62 28.90 12.51
CA THR A 7 47.28 28.24 12.22
C THR A 7 46.41 28.00 13.47
N SER A 8 45.10 28.30 13.52
CA SER A 8 43.99 27.69 12.74
C SER A 8 42.65 28.35 13.16
N THR A 9 41.74 28.74 12.23
CA THR A 9 40.40 28.13 11.98
C THR A 9 39.41 28.15 13.18
N THR A 10 38.12 28.51 13.14
CA THR A 10 37.09 28.55 12.10
C THR A 10 35.80 29.12 12.71
N SER A 11 35.16 30.10 12.08
CA SER A 11 33.77 30.54 12.32
C SER A 11 32.73 29.65 11.59
N ALA A 12 33.02 28.35 11.46
CA ALA A 12 32.27 27.42 10.62
C ALA A 12 31.78 26.18 11.39
N GLN A 13 31.42 26.34 12.67
CA GLN A 13 31.18 25.21 13.58
C GLN A 13 29.73 25.07 14.08
N GLN A 14 28.73 25.65 13.40
CA GLN A 14 27.34 25.57 13.89
C GLN A 14 26.24 25.22 12.88
N LYS A 15 26.54 24.66 11.69
CA LYS A 15 25.45 24.10 10.86
C LYS A 15 25.90 23.05 9.84
N LYS A 16 26.44 21.94 10.34
CA LYS A 16 26.42 20.70 9.58
C LYS A 16 25.97 19.59 10.51
N ARG A 17 24.70 19.65 10.93
CA ARG A 17 23.99 18.41 11.26
C ARG A 17 24.11 17.55 10.01
N LEU A 18 24.76 16.41 10.15
CA LEU A 18 24.70 15.35 9.16
C LEU A 18 23.21 15.07 8.95
N SER A 19 22.62 15.59 7.88
CA SER A 19 21.21 15.43 7.57
C SER A 19 21.04 13.99 7.12
N LEU A 20 20.85 13.10 8.09
CA LEU A 20 20.23 11.82 7.83
C LEU A 20 18.91 12.13 7.09
N PRO A 21 18.64 11.50 5.94
CA PRO A 21 17.39 11.74 5.22
C PRO A 21 16.23 11.54 6.20
N ALA A 22 15.24 12.45 6.16
CA ALA A 22 14.08 12.47 7.07
C ALA A 22 13.32 11.14 7.15
N VAL A 23 13.59 10.25 6.19
CA VAL A 23 13.18 8.87 6.08
C VAL A 23 13.46 8.04 7.35
N CYS A 24 14.56 8.25 8.08
CA CYS A 24 14.94 7.39 9.21
C CYS A 24 14.65 7.97 10.61
N CYS A 25 14.09 9.17 10.71
CA CYS A 25 13.98 9.88 11.97
C CYS A 25 12.56 9.90 12.52
N PHE A 26 12.43 9.76 13.84
CA PHE A 26 11.20 10.09 14.55
C PHE A 26 10.97 11.60 14.49
N LYS A 27 9.73 12.02 14.22
CA LYS A 27 9.31 13.42 14.23
C LYS A 27 8.05 13.56 15.07
N VAL A 28 7.70 14.77 15.49
CA VAL A 28 6.43 15.03 16.21
C VAL A 28 5.43 15.61 15.23
N CYS A 29 4.21 15.09 15.23
CA CYS A 29 3.11 15.66 14.46
C CYS A 29 2.60 16.93 15.15
N ASN A 30 2.57 18.05 14.43
CA ASN A 30 2.03 19.30 14.97
C ASN A 30 0.52 19.23 15.24
N GLU A 31 -0.24 18.49 14.42
CA GLU A 31 -1.69 18.36 14.58
C GLU A 31 -2.07 17.37 15.69
N CYS A 32 -1.48 16.17 15.66
CA CYS A 32 -1.80 15.12 16.62
C CYS A 32 -1.05 15.24 17.95
N GLN A 33 0.01 16.07 18.02
CA GLN A 33 0.92 16.16 19.18
C GLN A 33 1.49 14.80 19.62
N GLN A 34 1.71 13.90 18.65
CA GLN A 34 2.21 12.54 18.85
C GLN A 34 3.51 12.32 18.08
N VAL A 35 4.35 11.43 18.59
CA VAL A 35 5.57 11.00 17.90
C VAL A 35 5.19 10.15 16.69
N GLN A 36 5.53 10.64 15.50
CA GLN A 36 5.46 9.94 14.23
C GLN A 36 6.72 9.10 14.04
N PRO A 37 6.59 7.76 13.98
CA PRO A 37 7.71 6.90 13.61
C PRO A 37 8.11 7.11 12.15
N PRO A 38 9.29 6.60 11.74
CA PRO A 38 9.70 6.58 10.35
C PRO A 38 8.58 6.08 9.42
N ARG A 39 8.42 6.72 8.25
CA ARG A 39 7.38 6.42 7.25
C ARG A 39 5.94 6.73 7.68
N ALA A 40 5.70 7.29 8.87
CA ALA A 40 4.38 7.77 9.27
C ALA A 40 4.17 9.23 8.87
N TYR A 41 2.97 9.52 8.36
CA TYR A 41 2.58 10.87 7.92
C TYR A 41 1.17 11.20 8.43
N HIS A 42 0.93 12.48 8.70
CA HIS A 42 -0.40 12.98 9.04
C HIS A 42 -1.19 13.19 7.76
N CYS A 43 -2.42 12.68 7.70
CA CYS A 43 -3.34 13.00 6.62
C CYS A 43 -4.37 13.99 7.13
N GLU A 44 -4.38 15.19 6.55
CA GLU A 44 -5.30 16.27 6.88
C GLU A 44 -6.76 15.86 6.65
N ILE A 45 -7.02 15.10 5.57
CA ILE A 45 -8.37 14.61 5.23
C ILE A 45 -8.88 13.61 6.28
N CYS A 46 -8.02 12.68 6.71
CA CYS A 46 -8.38 11.68 7.72
C CYS A 46 -8.30 12.24 9.17
N GLY A 47 -7.68 13.40 9.37
CA GLY A 47 -7.42 13.99 10.70
C GLY A 47 -6.53 13.15 11.62
N LYS A 48 -5.70 12.25 11.08
CA LYS A 48 -4.90 11.29 11.88
C LYS A 48 -3.57 10.93 11.23
N CYS A 49 -2.61 10.53 12.07
CA CYS A 49 -1.35 9.95 11.61
C CYS A 49 -1.55 8.51 11.14
N SER A 50 -1.11 8.21 9.92
CA SER A 50 -1.14 6.86 9.34
C SER A 50 0.27 6.26 9.32
N MET A 51 0.40 5.05 9.83
CA MET A 51 1.65 4.29 9.85
C MET A 51 2.01 3.77 8.46
N ARG A 52 3.27 3.89 8.05
CA ARG A 52 3.74 3.56 6.69
C ARG A 52 2.75 4.07 5.64
N ALA A 53 2.45 5.37 5.71
CA ALA A 53 1.40 5.96 4.90
C ALA A 53 1.77 5.83 3.42
N ASP A 54 0.82 5.43 2.59
CA ASP A 54 1.00 5.33 1.15
C ASP A 54 0.29 6.48 0.44
N HIS A 55 -1.03 6.61 0.63
CA HIS A 55 -1.82 7.72 0.12
C HIS A 55 -3.20 7.79 0.81
N HIS A 56 -3.89 8.92 0.69
CA HIS A 56 -5.31 8.98 0.96
C HIS A 56 -6.07 8.53 -0.29
N CYS A 57 -6.82 7.44 -0.18
CA CYS A 57 -7.58 6.91 -1.31
C CYS A 57 -9.02 7.40 -1.23
N PHE A 58 -9.42 8.27 -2.16
CA PHE A 58 -10.80 8.76 -2.24
C PHE A 58 -11.82 7.64 -2.47
N TRP A 59 -11.45 6.63 -3.25
CA TRP A 59 -12.32 5.49 -3.57
C TRP A 59 -12.64 4.63 -2.35
N MET A 60 -11.70 4.52 -1.41
CA MET A 60 -11.88 3.77 -0.17
C MET A 60 -12.33 4.67 0.99
N ALA A 61 -12.48 5.98 0.74
CA ALA A 61 -12.72 7.02 1.75
C ALA A 61 -11.83 6.87 2.99
N ASN A 62 -10.58 6.43 2.80
CA ASN A 62 -9.67 6.08 3.88
C ASN A 62 -8.21 6.20 3.46
N CYS A 63 -7.36 6.39 4.45
CA CYS A 63 -5.92 6.39 4.31
C CYS A 63 -5.41 4.95 4.10
N VAL A 64 -4.60 4.73 3.06
CA VAL A 64 -3.91 3.46 2.78
C VAL A 64 -2.52 3.53 3.39
N GLY A 65 -2.13 2.49 4.14
CA GLY A 65 -0.84 2.37 4.81
C GLY A 65 -0.62 0.98 5.38
N LEU A 66 0.20 0.85 6.43
CA LEU A 66 0.66 -0.45 6.96
C LEU A 66 -0.46 -1.48 7.16
N ASN A 67 -1.57 -1.05 7.76
CA ASN A 67 -2.61 -1.97 8.23
C ASN A 67 -3.58 -2.42 7.12
N ASN A 68 -3.61 -1.73 5.98
CA ASN A 68 -4.59 -1.98 4.93
C ASN A 68 -4.02 -1.98 3.50
N LEU A 69 -2.72 -1.76 3.32
CA LEU A 69 -2.08 -1.85 2.00
C LEU A 69 -2.29 -3.22 1.35
N LYS A 70 -2.26 -4.30 2.13
CA LYS A 70 -2.58 -5.64 1.65
C LYS A 70 -3.98 -5.73 1.04
N TYR A 71 -4.98 -5.21 1.75
CA TYR A 71 -6.37 -5.22 1.27
C TYR A 71 -6.55 -4.32 0.06
N PHE A 72 -5.81 -3.20 -0.02
CA PHE A 72 -5.83 -2.35 -1.20
C PHE A 72 -5.26 -3.05 -2.44
N VAL A 73 -4.13 -3.75 -2.31
CA VAL A 73 -3.57 -4.56 -3.41
C VAL A 73 -4.51 -5.70 -3.80
N GLN A 74 -5.11 -6.40 -2.83
CA GLN A 74 -6.14 -7.43 -3.07
C GLN A 74 -7.35 -6.87 -3.82
N TYR A 75 -7.86 -5.73 -3.38
CA TYR A 75 -8.96 -5.02 -4.05
C TYR A 75 -8.63 -4.74 -5.52
N LEU A 76 -7.44 -4.20 -5.81
CA LEU A 76 -7.02 -3.94 -7.19
C LEU A 76 -6.89 -5.21 -8.03
N MET A 77 -6.38 -6.31 -7.45
CA MET A 77 -6.30 -7.61 -8.13
C MET A 77 -7.69 -8.13 -8.50
N TYR A 78 -8.63 -8.17 -7.54
CA TYR A 78 -9.98 -8.66 -7.80
C TYR A 78 -10.77 -7.73 -8.73
N LEU A 79 -10.62 -6.42 -8.58
CA LEU A 79 -11.25 -5.44 -9.46
C LEU A 79 -10.78 -5.62 -10.90
N SER A 80 -9.47 -5.81 -11.12
CA SER A 80 -8.89 -6.03 -12.45
C SER A 80 -9.40 -7.34 -13.07
N PHE A 81 -9.48 -8.41 -12.28
CA PHE A 81 -9.98 -9.70 -12.75
C PHE A 81 -11.48 -9.64 -13.10
N PHE A 82 -12.29 -9.09 -12.20
CA PHE A 82 -13.74 -9.02 -12.38
C PHE A 82 -14.14 -8.10 -13.54
N SER A 83 -13.58 -6.90 -13.61
CA SER A 83 -13.87 -5.97 -14.73
C SER A 83 -13.38 -6.52 -16.06
N GLY A 84 -12.23 -7.21 -16.10
CA GLY A 84 -11.74 -7.92 -17.29
C GLY A 84 -12.67 -9.06 -17.72
N TYR A 85 -13.17 -9.86 -16.78
CA TYR A 85 -14.15 -10.92 -17.05
C TYR A 85 -15.46 -10.34 -17.63
N MET A 86 -15.97 -9.26 -17.05
CA MET A 86 -17.20 -8.59 -17.53
C MET A 86 -17.05 -8.04 -18.95
N LEU A 87 -15.88 -7.51 -19.32
CA LEU A 87 -15.59 -7.07 -20.68
C LEU A 87 -15.67 -8.25 -21.67
N LEU A 88 -15.03 -9.38 -21.34
CA LEU A 88 -15.06 -10.57 -22.18
C LEU A 88 -16.48 -11.13 -22.31
N ALA A 89 -17.24 -11.18 -21.22
CA ALA A 89 -18.62 -11.64 -21.24
C ALA A 89 -19.52 -10.73 -22.09
N GLY A 90 -19.32 -9.41 -22.02
CA GLY A 90 -20.07 -8.42 -22.78
C GLY A 90 -19.94 -8.58 -24.29
N THR A 91 -18.80 -9.06 -24.80
CA THR A 91 -18.61 -9.32 -26.25
C THR A 91 -19.56 -10.38 -26.80
N LYS A 92 -20.08 -11.28 -25.96
CA LYS A 92 -21.00 -12.35 -26.37
C LYS A 92 -22.45 -11.90 -26.50
N GLY A 93 -22.80 -10.72 -25.97
CA GLY A 93 -24.16 -10.15 -26.02
C GLY A 93 -24.54 -9.48 -27.36
N PHE A 94 -23.63 -9.45 -28.33
CA PHE A 94 -23.82 -8.79 -29.63
C PHE A 94 -24.33 -9.74 -30.73
N THR A 95 -25.24 -10.65 -30.39
CA THR A 95 -25.97 -11.46 -31.40
C THR A 95 -27.29 -10.78 -31.76
N ILE A 96 -27.58 -10.58 -33.05
CA ILE A 96 -28.73 -9.82 -33.54
C ILE A 96 -29.79 -10.77 -34.12
N ASP A 97 -31.02 -10.70 -33.62
CA ASP A 97 -32.24 -11.21 -34.27
C ASP A 97 -33.15 -10.03 -34.68
N ALA A 98 -33.74 -10.11 -35.88
CA ALA A 98 -34.38 -8.95 -36.54
C ALA A 98 -35.70 -8.44 -35.90
N LEU A 99 -36.34 -9.22 -35.02
CA LEU A 99 -37.68 -8.92 -34.48
C LEU A 99 -37.66 -8.17 -33.12
N GLU A 100 -36.52 -8.14 -32.42
CA GLU A 100 -36.39 -7.53 -31.08
C GLU A 100 -35.91 -6.06 -31.10
N LEU A 101 -35.91 -5.41 -32.28
CA LEU A 101 -35.19 -4.16 -32.58
C LEU A 101 -35.39 -3.00 -31.59
N ILE A 102 -36.61 -2.78 -31.08
CA ILE A 102 -36.90 -1.66 -30.15
C ILE A 102 -36.38 -1.94 -28.74
N GLY A 103 -36.54 -3.17 -28.22
CA GLY A 103 -35.98 -3.59 -26.93
C GLY A 103 -34.45 -3.71 -26.99
N MET A 104 -33.93 -4.20 -28.11
CA MET A 104 -32.50 -4.22 -28.40
C MET A 104 -31.91 -2.83 -28.45
N LEU A 105 -32.55 -1.79 -29.02
CA LEU A 105 -31.95 -0.45 -29.06
C LEU A 105 -31.63 0.11 -27.66
N PHE A 106 -32.55 -0.05 -26.71
CA PHE A 106 -32.33 0.38 -25.33
C PHE A 106 -31.30 -0.51 -24.62
N GLN A 107 -31.42 -1.84 -24.75
CA GLN A 107 -30.52 -2.80 -24.12
C GLN A 107 -29.09 -2.75 -24.68
N GLN A 108 -28.93 -2.57 -25.99
CA GLN A 108 -27.64 -2.41 -26.66
C GLN A 108 -26.99 -1.07 -26.29
N THR A 109 -27.76 0.01 -26.16
CA THR A 109 -27.22 1.30 -25.66
C THR A 109 -26.71 1.15 -24.23
N GLN A 110 -27.49 0.50 -23.35
CA GLN A 110 -27.05 0.22 -21.97
C GLN A 110 -25.82 -0.69 -21.91
N LEU A 111 -25.78 -1.75 -22.73
CA LEU A 111 -24.65 -2.66 -22.80
C LEU A 111 -23.37 -1.95 -23.26
N VAL A 112 -23.46 -1.12 -24.29
CA VAL A 112 -22.33 -0.32 -24.80
C VAL A 112 -21.79 0.62 -23.71
N VAL A 113 -22.68 1.32 -23.00
CA VAL A 113 -22.28 2.19 -21.87
C VAL A 113 -21.60 1.37 -20.77
N CYS A 114 -22.18 0.23 -20.39
CA CYS A 114 -21.60 -0.67 -19.38
C CYS A 114 -20.21 -1.16 -19.79
N VAL A 115 -20.02 -1.61 -21.04
CA VAL A 115 -18.72 -2.06 -21.56
C VAL A 115 -17.70 -0.92 -21.54
N PHE A 116 -18.08 0.28 -21.95
CA PHE A 116 -17.19 1.45 -21.94
C PHE A 116 -16.75 1.83 -20.52
N LEU A 117 -17.69 1.86 -19.56
CA LEU A 117 -17.37 2.12 -18.15
C LEU A 117 -16.48 1.02 -17.55
N CYS A 118 -16.80 -0.25 -17.82
CA CYS A 118 -15.98 -1.39 -17.40
C CYS A 118 -14.56 -1.31 -17.97
N PHE A 119 -14.40 -0.85 -19.21
CA PHE A 119 -13.10 -0.68 -19.83
C PHE A 119 -12.27 0.42 -19.15
N GLY A 120 -12.91 1.56 -18.84
CA GLY A 120 -12.26 2.63 -18.08
C GLY A 120 -11.80 2.15 -16.70
N VAL A 121 -12.68 1.49 -15.95
CA VAL A 121 -12.35 0.92 -14.62
C VAL A 121 -11.22 -0.10 -14.73
N TRP A 122 -11.28 -0.99 -15.72
CA TRP A 122 -10.28 -2.04 -15.91
C TRP A 122 -8.89 -1.46 -16.20
N ILE A 123 -8.77 -0.49 -17.12
CA ILE A 123 -7.50 0.18 -17.41
C ILE A 123 -6.94 0.85 -16.16
N THR A 124 -7.75 1.65 -15.47
CA THR A 124 -7.29 2.35 -14.26
C THR A 124 -6.85 1.37 -13.18
N ALA A 125 -7.61 0.29 -12.96
CA ALA A 125 -7.28 -0.73 -11.98
C ALA A 125 -5.96 -1.45 -12.31
N VAL A 126 -5.74 -1.82 -13.58
CA VAL A 126 -4.51 -2.49 -14.04
C VAL A 126 -3.29 -1.58 -13.90
N VAL A 127 -3.40 -0.31 -14.29
CA VAL A 127 -2.30 0.66 -14.16
C VAL A 127 -1.96 0.89 -12.69
N MET A 128 -2.97 1.12 -11.85
CA MET A 128 -2.78 1.33 -10.42
C MET A 128 -2.17 0.08 -9.75
N LEU A 129 -2.63 -1.12 -10.14
CA LEU A 129 -2.07 -2.38 -9.67
C LEU A 129 -0.59 -2.50 -10.07
N GLY A 130 -0.24 -2.19 -11.32
CA GLY A 130 1.15 -2.25 -11.80
C GLY A 130 2.09 -1.32 -11.02
N ILE A 131 1.64 -0.11 -10.71
CA ILE A 131 2.38 0.84 -9.87
C ILE A 131 2.57 0.28 -8.46
N ASN A 132 1.49 -0.21 -7.84
CA ASN A 132 1.54 -0.79 -6.50
C ASN A 132 2.42 -2.04 -6.42
N VAL A 133 2.39 -2.91 -7.44
CA VAL A 133 3.26 -4.08 -7.53
C VAL A 133 4.73 -3.67 -7.56
N LYS A 134 5.08 -2.66 -8.38
CA LYS A 134 6.45 -2.13 -8.42
C LYS A 134 6.88 -1.59 -7.06
N LEU A 135 6.03 -0.78 -6.42
CA LEU A 135 6.29 -0.20 -5.11
C LEU A 135 6.48 -1.28 -4.02
N VAL A 136 5.63 -2.30 -4.02
CA VAL A 136 5.71 -3.45 -3.10
C VAL A 136 7.01 -4.23 -3.31
N ILE A 137 7.39 -4.51 -4.56
CA ILE A 137 8.64 -5.21 -4.87
C ILE A 137 9.87 -4.38 -4.47
N SER A 138 9.78 -3.05 -4.53
CA SER A 138 10.85 -2.14 -4.12
C SER A 138 10.86 -1.82 -2.62
N ASN A 139 9.87 -2.29 -1.85
CA ASN A 139 9.61 -1.91 -0.45
C ASN A 139 9.54 -0.38 -0.26
N GLN A 140 8.77 0.29 -1.11
CA GLN A 140 8.59 1.74 -1.08
C GLN A 140 7.12 2.09 -0.97
N SER A 141 6.81 3.16 -0.23
CA SER A 141 5.50 3.79 -0.29
C SER A 141 5.44 4.81 -1.43
N THR A 142 4.22 5.12 -1.87
CA THR A 142 3.98 6.19 -2.86
C THR A 142 4.51 7.55 -2.35
N PHE A 143 4.36 7.85 -1.06
CA PHE A 143 4.96 9.04 -0.44
C PHE A 143 6.48 9.08 -0.56
N GLU A 144 7.16 7.96 -0.27
CA GLU A 144 8.62 7.89 -0.40
C GLU A 144 9.07 8.10 -1.85
N LEU A 145 8.32 7.57 -2.83
CA LEU A 145 8.59 7.83 -4.24
C LEU A 145 8.45 9.31 -4.59
N PHE A 146 7.41 9.97 -4.10
CA PHE A 146 7.20 11.40 -4.34
C PHE A 146 8.29 12.26 -3.68
N GLU A 147 8.66 11.95 -2.44
CA GLU A 147 9.74 12.65 -1.72
C GLU A 147 11.07 12.52 -2.47
N LEU A 148 11.38 11.32 -2.98
CA LEU A 148 12.54 11.08 -3.83
C LEU A 148 12.45 11.87 -5.15
N SER A 149 11.28 11.89 -5.80
CA SER A 149 11.09 12.63 -7.06
C SER A 149 11.25 14.14 -6.89
N SER A 150 10.85 14.69 -5.74
CA SER A 150 11.01 16.11 -5.42
C SER A 150 12.45 16.49 -5.10
N SER A 151 13.28 15.54 -4.68
CA SER A 151 14.71 15.74 -4.37
C SER A 151 15.64 15.61 -5.59
N GLN A 152 15.08 15.61 -6.81
CA GLN A 152 15.82 15.48 -8.07
C GLN A 152 16.97 16.49 -8.16
N GLY A 153 18.19 16.00 -7.96
CA GLY A 153 19.43 16.78 -7.88
C GLY A 153 20.42 16.22 -6.86
N GLU A 154 19.91 15.57 -5.81
CA GLU A 154 20.72 14.88 -4.81
C GLU A 154 20.85 13.37 -5.14
N LYS A 155 22.05 12.81 -5.01
CA LYS A 155 22.30 11.37 -5.20
C LYS A 155 21.75 10.59 -4.01
N HIS A 156 20.46 10.30 -4.01
CA HIS A 156 19.83 9.40 -3.03
C HIS A 156 19.74 7.97 -3.56
N PRO A 157 19.89 6.94 -2.69
CA PRO A 157 19.66 5.57 -3.08
C PRO A 157 18.21 5.37 -3.52
N SER A 158 18.01 4.54 -4.55
CA SER A 158 16.69 4.33 -5.17
C SER A 158 15.66 3.68 -4.24
N SER A 159 16.08 3.00 -3.16
CA SER A 159 15.22 2.50 -2.08
C SER A 159 16.02 2.30 -0.77
N TYR A 160 15.60 2.97 0.31
CA TYR A 160 16.23 2.85 1.64
C TYR A 160 15.81 1.57 2.39
N TYR A 161 14.60 1.06 2.13
CA TYR A 161 14.01 -0.07 2.87
C TYR A 161 14.05 -1.40 2.11
N SER A 162 14.65 -1.42 0.91
CA SER A 162 14.81 -2.64 0.14
C SER A 162 15.71 -3.64 0.88
N LYS A 163 15.24 -4.88 1.03
CA LYS A 163 15.96 -6.00 1.65
C LYS A 163 16.81 -6.79 0.64
N GLY A 164 16.91 -6.33 -0.61
CA GLY A 164 17.67 -6.97 -1.69
C GLY A 164 16.99 -8.21 -2.31
N SER A 165 16.10 -8.88 -1.59
CA SER A 165 15.30 -10.02 -2.05
C SER A 165 13.85 -9.60 -2.30
N LEU A 166 13.33 -9.94 -3.48
CA LEU A 166 11.95 -9.64 -3.89
C LEU A 166 10.92 -10.25 -2.94
N LYS A 167 11.17 -11.47 -2.47
CA LYS A 167 10.26 -12.18 -1.55
C LYS A 167 10.18 -11.48 -0.21
N ASP A 168 11.30 -10.99 0.29
CA ASP A 168 11.38 -10.33 1.60
C ASP A 168 10.78 -8.93 1.56
N ASN A 169 10.92 -8.22 0.42
CA ASN A 169 10.25 -6.95 0.19
C ASN A 169 8.73 -7.11 0.17
N ILE A 170 8.21 -8.11 -0.56
CA ILE A 170 6.76 -8.37 -0.63
C ILE A 170 6.20 -8.73 0.75
N LYS A 171 6.85 -9.68 1.45
CA LYS A 171 6.40 -10.11 2.78
C LYS A 171 6.40 -8.96 3.79
N ASP A 172 7.44 -8.11 3.76
CA ASP A 172 7.55 -6.96 4.66
C ASP A 172 6.50 -5.88 4.35
N MET A 173 6.35 -5.54 3.07
CA MET A 173 5.49 -4.42 2.66
C MET A 173 4.01 -4.76 2.88
N LEU A 174 3.59 -5.98 2.53
CA LEU A 174 2.21 -6.45 2.68
C LEU A 174 1.93 -7.14 4.02
N SER A 175 2.94 -7.23 4.91
CA SER A 175 2.83 -7.91 6.22
C SER A 175 2.27 -9.33 6.10
N LEU A 176 2.85 -10.12 5.19
CA LEU A 176 2.43 -11.49 4.92
C LEU A 176 3.14 -12.49 5.86
N ASN A 177 2.39 -13.43 6.42
CA ASN A 177 2.99 -14.58 7.12
C ASN A 177 3.18 -15.75 6.14
N SER A 178 2.20 -15.96 5.25
CA SER A 178 2.21 -16.97 4.20
C SER A 178 1.85 -16.36 2.85
N TRP A 179 2.26 -17.01 1.75
CA TRP A 179 1.92 -16.59 0.39
C TRP A 179 0.42 -16.69 0.08
N VAL A 180 -0.29 -17.56 0.80
CA VAL A 180 -1.74 -17.71 0.71
C VAL A 180 -2.45 -16.42 1.15
N ASP A 181 -1.84 -15.64 2.05
CA ASP A 181 -2.38 -14.37 2.55
C ASP A 181 -2.45 -13.29 1.49
N LEU A 182 -1.73 -13.46 0.38
CA LEU A 182 -1.81 -12.54 -0.74
C LEU A 182 -3.19 -12.60 -1.40
N PHE A 183 -3.83 -13.77 -1.41
CA PHE A 183 -5.11 -14.02 -2.07
C PHE A 183 -6.28 -14.20 -1.10
N LEU A 184 -6.07 -14.05 0.20
CA LEU A 184 -7.11 -14.16 1.21
C LEU A 184 -7.13 -12.91 2.10
N PRO A 185 -8.31 -12.36 2.38
CA PRO A 185 -8.46 -11.17 3.21
C PRO A 185 -8.39 -11.52 4.71
N THR A 186 -7.34 -12.22 5.15
CA THR A 186 -7.10 -12.55 6.57
C THR A 186 -6.45 -11.37 7.27
N THR A 187 -6.75 -11.09 8.55
CA THR A 187 -5.90 -10.16 9.33
C THR A 187 -4.81 -10.96 10.07
N GLN A 188 -3.70 -10.29 10.40
CA GLN A 188 -2.65 -10.90 11.23
C GLN A 188 -3.17 -11.19 12.66
N LYS A 189 -4.13 -10.37 13.14
CA LYS A 189 -4.75 -10.51 14.46
C LYS A 189 -5.67 -11.72 14.53
N ASP A 190 -6.42 -11.99 13.46
CA ASP A 190 -7.36 -13.11 13.40
C ASP A 190 -6.63 -14.44 13.51
N ARG A 191 -5.53 -14.64 12.79
CA ARG A 191 -4.74 -15.88 12.90
C ARG A 191 -4.15 -16.15 14.28
N ASN A 192 -3.66 -15.13 14.98
CA ASN A 192 -3.13 -15.32 16.33
C ASN A 192 -4.26 -15.67 17.30
N ASN A 193 -5.46 -15.13 17.10
CA ASN A 193 -6.65 -15.48 17.86
C ASN A 193 -7.20 -16.86 17.47
N ASP A 194 -7.11 -17.26 16.20
CA ASP A 194 -7.53 -18.57 15.68
C ASP A 194 -6.56 -19.67 16.11
N LEU A 195 -5.25 -19.41 16.08
CA LEU A 195 -4.24 -20.29 16.68
C LEU A 195 -4.42 -20.35 18.20
N ALA A 196 -4.70 -19.23 18.86
CA ALA A 196 -4.99 -19.24 20.29
C ALA A 196 -6.28 -20.01 20.60
N SER A 197 -7.33 -19.93 19.78
CA SER A 197 -8.58 -20.68 19.98
C SER A 197 -8.47 -22.16 19.60
N LEU A 198 -7.55 -22.53 18.70
CA LEU A 198 -7.22 -23.92 18.39
C LEU A 198 -6.25 -24.55 19.40
N LEU A 199 -5.42 -23.75 20.07
CA LEU A 199 -4.45 -24.20 21.09
C LEU A 199 -5.01 -24.14 22.52
N ILE A 200 -6.08 -23.38 22.76
CA ILE A 200 -6.76 -23.29 24.05
C ILE A 200 -8.09 -24.04 23.92
N PRO A 201 -8.24 -25.22 24.56
CA PRO A 201 -9.52 -25.89 24.61
C PRO A 201 -10.54 -24.94 25.27
N THR A 202 -11.58 -24.57 24.53
CA THR A 202 -12.68 -23.75 25.07
C THR A 202 -13.70 -24.57 25.85
N ASP A 203 -13.53 -25.90 25.87
CA ASP A 203 -14.40 -26.84 26.58
C ASP A 203 -14.03 -26.89 28.08
N PRO A 204 -14.91 -26.44 29.00
CA PRO A 204 -14.66 -26.45 30.44
C PRO A 204 -14.34 -27.84 30.98
N ILE A 205 -14.84 -28.89 30.31
CA ILE A 205 -14.66 -30.28 30.71
C ILE A 205 -13.22 -30.73 30.41
N LEU A 206 -12.65 -30.34 29.27
CA LEU A 206 -11.28 -30.71 28.88
C LEU A 206 -10.23 -30.00 29.73
N ILE A 207 -10.50 -28.76 30.14
CA ILE A 207 -9.63 -27.99 31.06
C ILE A 207 -9.55 -28.69 32.43
N SER A 208 -10.66 -29.25 32.93
CA SER A 208 -10.68 -29.96 34.21
C SER A 208 -9.90 -31.28 34.21
N GLN A 209 -9.75 -31.92 33.04
CA GLN A 209 -9.00 -33.18 32.88
C GLN A 209 -7.50 -32.98 32.66
N ILE A 210 -7.07 -31.80 32.20
CA ILE A 210 -5.65 -31.47 31.99
C ILE A 210 -5.01 -30.92 33.28
N LEU A 211 -5.82 -30.38 34.20
CA LEU A 211 -5.39 -29.80 35.48
C LEU A 211 -5.50 -30.75 36.69
N SER A 212 -5.82 -32.03 36.45
CA SER A 212 -5.86 -33.11 37.45
C SER A 212 -4.74 -34.11 37.22
#